data_AF-A0A395HBI3-F1
#
_entry.id   AF-A0A395HBI3-F1
#
_cell.length_a   1.000
_cell.length_b   1.000
_cell.length_c   1.000
_cell.angle_alpha   90.00
_cell.angle_beta   90.00
_cell.angle_gamma   90.00
#
_symmetry.space_group_name_H-M   'P 1'
#
loop_
_entity.id
_entity.type
_entity.pdbx_description
1 polymer ?
#
loop_
_entity_poly.entity_id
_entity_poly.type
_entity_poly.pdbx_seq_one_letter_code
_entity_poly.pdbx_strand_id
1 'polypeptide(L)'
;MPEVVVAKHLLARVVGLIIVPCVVYILSFYVHFWILENSGPGDAQMSSLFQANLKGTEVGKDSPLEIALGSRVTLKNMGYGGGLLHSHIQTYPEGSTQQQVTCYHHKDANNDWFIYPNRYEPEFDPEGPLRFIGDGDIIRLIHGQTGRNLHSHAISAPVTKSQFEVSCYGNITIGDDKDHWTVEVVDDVASRDRSKIRTLTTAFRLKHPALGCYLRAGNVNLPQWGFKQIETTCVKENKPGDVYTHWNVESHYNEKLPPGDPGSYKSPFWKDFIHLNVAMMTSNNALVPDPDKQDDLASKFWQWPILNVGLRMCSWDDTTIKYYLLGNPVVYWGSTLSLALFGLLVLWYLVRWQRGYNELTQADISHIHYSGLYPVIGWVLHYLPFAVMARVTYVHHYYPALYYAILTFGFCIDWFTQGMNKKLRWAVYAFLYCLIIGMFVYFRAIVFGIEGSSQQWTHLNWLSGWRIAN
;
A
#
# COMPACT_ATOMS: atom_id res chain seq x y z
N MET A 1 39.43 1.90 23.15
CA MET A 1 39.73 2.09 21.71
C MET A 1 39.93 3.57 21.45
N PRO A 2 40.88 3.99 20.60
CA PRO A 2 41.04 5.40 20.22
C PRO A 2 39.78 5.93 19.53
N GLU A 3 39.41 7.20 19.77
CA GLU A 3 38.21 7.84 19.20
C GLU A 3 38.17 7.75 17.67
N VAL A 4 39.31 7.94 17.02
CA VAL A 4 39.46 7.83 15.57
C VAL A 4 39.09 6.43 15.05
N VAL A 5 39.44 5.38 15.81
CA VAL A 5 39.11 3.99 15.44
C VAL A 5 37.61 3.74 15.58
N VAL A 6 36.99 4.26 16.63
CA VAL A 6 35.53 4.20 16.82
C VAL A 6 34.81 4.94 15.69
N ALA A 7 35.24 6.14 15.33
CA ALA A 7 34.66 6.92 14.23
C ALA A 7 34.76 6.19 12.88
N LYS A 8 35.92 5.60 12.57
CA LYS A 8 36.11 4.78 11.36
C LYS A 8 35.15 3.58 11.36
N HIS A 9 34.99 2.91 12.50
CA HIS A 9 34.06 1.80 12.66
C HIS A 9 32.59 2.19 12.53
N LEU A 10 32.21 3.37 13.02
CA LEU A 10 30.87 3.91 12.86
C LEU A 10 30.60 4.24 11.39
N LEU A 11 31.52 4.95 10.74
CA LEU A 11 31.41 5.30 9.33
C LEU A 11 31.28 4.06 8.45
N ALA A 12 32.13 3.05 8.65
CA ALA A 12 32.06 1.80 7.90
C ALA A 12 30.69 1.10 8.05
N ARG A 13 30.09 1.14 9.25
CA ARG A 13 28.76 0.56 9.50
C ARG A 13 27.64 1.39 8.87
N VAL A 14 27.70 2.72 8.94
CA VAL A 14 26.73 3.60 8.26
C VAL A 14 26.77 3.35 6.75
N VAL A 15 27.96 3.28 6.17
CA VAL A 15 28.10 3.00 4.74
C VAL A 15 27.59 1.59 4.40
N GLY A 16 28.09 0.56 5.09
CA GLY A 16 27.80 -0.83 4.74
C GLY A 16 26.40 -1.33 5.12
N LEU A 17 25.78 -0.78 6.17
CA LEU A 17 24.51 -1.27 6.72
C LEU A 17 23.33 -0.30 6.53
N ILE A 18 23.56 0.92 6.05
CA ILE A 18 22.49 1.89 5.75
C ILE A 18 22.59 2.36 4.30
N ILE A 19 23.70 2.99 3.92
CA ILE A 19 23.82 3.62 2.59
C ILE A 19 23.76 2.57 1.48
N VAL A 20 24.55 1.50 1.56
CA VAL A 20 24.57 0.45 0.52
C VAL A 20 23.19 -0.20 0.35
N PRO A 21 22.49 -0.68 1.40
CA PRO A 21 21.12 -1.18 1.26
C PRO A 21 20.14 -0.16 0.67
N CYS A 22 20.20 1.12 1.09
CA CYS A 22 19.35 2.17 0.53
C CYS A 22 19.61 2.38 -0.97
N VAL A 23 20.88 2.39 -1.40
CA VAL A 23 21.23 2.52 -2.83
C VAL A 23 20.72 1.33 -3.62
N VAL A 24 20.88 0.10 -3.12
CA VAL A 24 20.35 -1.11 -3.79
C VAL A 24 18.83 -1.03 -3.94
N TYR A 25 18.13 -0.58 -2.90
CA TYR A 25 16.68 -0.37 -2.93
C TYR A 25 16.28 0.67 -3.97
N ILE A 26 16.87 1.87 -3.93
CA ILE A 26 16.58 2.96 -4.87
C ILE A 26 16.91 2.54 -6.32
N LEU A 27 18.04 1.85 -6.53
CA LEU A 27 18.43 1.36 -7.85
C LEU A 27 17.43 0.34 -8.40
N SER A 28 16.87 -0.52 -7.54
CA SER A 28 15.82 -1.46 -7.96
C SER A 28 14.57 -0.74 -8.45
N PHE A 29 14.17 0.36 -7.80
CA PHE A 29 13.06 1.21 -8.28
C PHE A 29 13.40 1.97 -9.57
N TYR A 30 14.64 2.45 -9.69
CA TYR A 30 15.11 3.07 -10.92
C TYR A 30 15.03 2.10 -12.11
N VAL A 31 15.54 0.87 -11.93
CA VAL A 31 15.47 -0.20 -12.93
C VAL A 31 14.02 -0.60 -13.19
N HIS A 32 13.18 -0.67 -12.16
CA HIS A 32 11.75 -0.97 -12.29
C HIS A 32 11.03 0.03 -13.21
N PHE A 33 11.19 1.33 -12.98
CA PHE A 33 10.60 2.36 -13.84
C PHE A 33 11.22 2.41 -15.24
N TRP A 34 12.49 2.06 -15.37
CA TRP A 34 13.16 2.03 -16.67
C TRP A 34 12.71 0.84 -17.54
N ILE A 35 12.43 -0.33 -16.94
CA ILE A 35 12.00 -1.53 -17.66
C ILE A 35 10.49 -1.49 -17.97
N LEU A 36 9.66 -1.05 -17.03
CA LEU A 36 8.20 -1.07 -17.14
C LEU A 36 7.65 0.25 -17.68
N GLU A 37 7.90 0.49 -18.96
CA GLU A 37 7.54 1.75 -19.64
C GLU A 37 6.16 1.72 -20.34
N ASN A 38 5.43 0.60 -20.33
CA ASN A 38 4.12 0.47 -20.99
C ASN A 38 2.97 0.66 -19.99
N SER A 39 1.88 1.29 -20.42
CA SER A 39 0.64 1.43 -19.64
C SER A 39 -0.02 0.07 -19.41
N GLY A 40 -0.72 -0.06 -18.29
CA GLY A 40 -1.38 -1.28 -17.85
C GLY A 40 -2.31 -1.02 -16.68
N PRO A 41 -3.15 -1.99 -16.27
CA PRO A 41 -4.29 -1.75 -15.35
C PRO A 41 -3.92 -1.23 -13.95
N GLY A 42 -2.64 -1.32 -13.55
CA GLY A 42 -2.15 -0.82 -12.26
C GLY A 42 -1.65 0.62 -12.28
N ASP A 43 -1.54 1.27 -13.45
CA ASP A 43 -1.00 2.63 -13.58
C ASP A 43 -1.88 3.69 -12.92
N ALA A 44 -3.18 3.42 -12.73
CA ALA A 44 -4.15 4.27 -12.04
C ALA A 44 -3.72 4.70 -10.62
N GLN A 45 -2.83 3.94 -9.97
CA GLN A 45 -2.27 4.25 -8.64
C GLN A 45 -1.12 5.27 -8.67
N MET A 46 -0.66 5.66 -9.85
CA MET A 46 0.40 6.66 -10.05
C MET A 46 -0.19 8.03 -10.41
N SER A 47 0.62 9.08 -10.31
CA SER A 47 0.22 10.43 -10.74
C SER A 47 -0.12 10.49 -12.24
N SER A 48 -1.03 11.38 -12.66
CA SER A 48 -1.36 11.55 -14.08
C SER A 48 -0.13 11.88 -14.94
N LEU A 49 0.80 12.67 -14.40
CA LEU A 49 2.04 13.00 -15.11
C LEU A 49 2.92 11.77 -15.35
N PHE A 50 3.02 10.86 -14.37
CA PHE A 50 3.71 9.58 -14.56
C PHE A 50 3.00 8.73 -15.62
N GLN A 51 1.67 8.62 -15.54
CA GLN A 51 0.86 7.85 -16.51
C GLN A 51 0.98 8.40 -17.93
N ALA A 52 1.08 9.73 -18.10
CA ALA A 52 1.28 10.38 -19.40
C ALA A 52 2.65 10.07 -20.04
N ASN A 53 3.65 9.67 -19.23
CA ASN A 53 4.97 9.28 -19.70
C ASN A 53 5.08 7.78 -20.08
N LEU A 54 4.02 6.98 -19.87
CA LEU A 54 3.97 5.57 -20.27
C LEU A 54 3.61 5.41 -21.74
N LYS A 55 4.23 4.45 -22.42
CA LYS A 55 3.90 4.05 -23.79
C LYS A 55 2.51 3.41 -23.84
N GLY A 56 1.70 3.84 -24.81
CA GLY A 56 0.32 3.36 -24.98
C GLY A 56 -0.69 4.03 -24.05
N THR A 57 -0.29 5.07 -23.30
CA THR A 57 -1.22 5.85 -22.48
C THR A 57 -2.16 6.68 -23.36
N GLU A 58 -3.38 6.86 -22.84
CA GLU A 58 -4.36 7.82 -23.35
C GLU A 58 -4.44 9.07 -22.46
N VAL A 59 -3.74 9.08 -21.32
CA VAL A 59 -3.76 10.20 -20.37
C VAL A 59 -3.05 11.40 -20.97
N GLY A 60 -3.74 12.54 -21.06
CA GLY A 60 -3.23 13.78 -21.66
C GLY A 60 -3.07 13.75 -23.18
N LYS A 61 -3.39 12.63 -23.85
CA LYS A 61 -3.27 12.52 -25.32
C LYS A 61 -4.15 13.56 -26.00
N ASP A 62 -3.55 14.32 -26.92
CA ASP A 62 -4.18 15.41 -27.68
C ASP A 62 -4.81 16.51 -26.79
N SER A 63 -4.48 16.54 -25.49
CA SER A 63 -5.03 17.52 -24.56
C SER A 63 -4.30 18.85 -24.72
N PRO A 64 -4.99 19.98 -24.94
CA PRO A 64 -4.33 21.27 -25.00
C PRO A 64 -3.63 21.59 -23.68
N LEU A 65 -2.52 22.33 -23.77
CA LEU A 65 -1.68 22.59 -22.61
C LEU A 65 -2.35 23.52 -21.60
N GLU A 66 -2.80 24.70 -22.05
CA GLU A 66 -3.33 25.75 -21.18
C GLU A 66 -4.85 25.66 -21.08
N ILE A 67 -5.39 25.83 -19.87
CA ILE A 67 -6.82 25.71 -19.60
C ILE A 67 -7.54 27.05 -19.79
N ALA A 68 -8.69 27.05 -20.47
CA ALA A 68 -9.50 28.24 -20.73
C ALA A 68 -10.97 28.06 -20.26
N LEU A 69 -11.70 29.16 -20.18
CA LEU A 69 -13.16 29.11 -20.01
C LEU A 69 -13.80 28.34 -21.17
N GLY A 70 -14.82 27.55 -20.85
CA GLY A 70 -15.50 26.65 -21.79
C GLY A 70 -14.78 25.32 -22.04
N SER A 71 -13.55 25.16 -21.55
CA SER A 71 -12.84 23.90 -21.64
C SER A 71 -13.57 22.78 -20.90
N ARG A 72 -13.64 21.61 -21.54
CA ARG A 72 -14.05 20.35 -20.91
C ARG A 72 -12.83 19.66 -20.34
N VAL A 73 -12.86 19.36 -19.04
CA VAL A 73 -11.74 18.81 -18.29
C VAL A 73 -12.16 17.64 -17.43
N THR A 74 -11.22 16.76 -17.13
CA THR A 74 -11.34 15.82 -16.00
C THR A 74 -10.35 16.23 -14.91
N LEU A 75 -10.82 16.22 -13.66
CA LEU A 75 -10.02 16.63 -12.50
C LEU A 75 -9.62 15.39 -11.71
N LYS A 76 -8.31 15.19 -11.48
CA LYS A 76 -7.82 14.09 -10.66
C LYS A 76 -7.34 14.60 -9.31
N ASN A 77 -7.70 13.88 -8.25
CA ASN A 77 -7.16 14.13 -6.93
C ASN A 77 -5.71 13.61 -6.85
N MET A 78 -4.80 14.43 -6.34
CA MET A 78 -3.38 14.08 -6.23
C MET A 78 -3.02 13.36 -4.92
N GLY A 79 -3.99 13.12 -4.04
CA GLY A 79 -3.82 12.29 -2.87
C GLY A 79 -3.49 10.84 -3.23
N TYR A 80 -2.85 10.12 -2.31
CA TYR A 80 -2.48 8.72 -2.54
C TYR A 80 -3.72 7.84 -2.63
N GLY A 81 -3.94 7.23 -3.81
CA GLY A 81 -5.17 6.51 -4.12
C GLY A 81 -6.32 7.41 -4.60
N GLY A 82 -6.04 8.66 -4.96
CA GLY A 82 -7.02 9.62 -5.46
C GLY A 82 -7.67 9.20 -6.78
N GLY A 83 -8.97 9.48 -6.91
CA GLY A 83 -9.74 9.24 -8.13
C GLY A 83 -9.98 10.50 -8.96
N LEU A 84 -10.72 10.34 -10.05
CA LEU A 84 -11.27 11.44 -10.86
C LEU A 84 -12.52 12.00 -10.19
N LEU A 85 -12.68 13.32 -10.18
CA LEU A 85 -13.90 13.97 -9.71
C LEU A 85 -15.08 13.51 -10.55
N HIS A 86 -16.07 12.91 -9.90
CA HIS A 86 -17.15 12.18 -10.54
C HIS A 86 -18.50 12.65 -10.02
N SER A 87 -19.53 12.60 -10.86
CA SER A 87 -20.90 12.77 -10.43
C SER A 87 -21.86 11.95 -11.29
N HIS A 88 -22.91 11.42 -10.71
CA HIS A 88 -23.91 10.61 -11.40
C HIS A 88 -25.31 10.99 -10.94
N ILE A 89 -26.34 10.57 -11.68
CA ILE A 89 -27.73 11.03 -11.47
C ILE A 89 -28.32 10.74 -10.08
N GLN A 90 -27.78 9.77 -9.34
CA GLN A 90 -28.26 9.41 -8.00
C GLN A 90 -27.99 10.53 -6.98
N THR A 91 -28.89 10.67 -6.02
CA THR A 91 -28.84 11.68 -4.97
C THR A 91 -28.42 11.08 -3.63
N TYR A 92 -27.94 11.93 -2.71
CA TYR A 92 -27.64 11.48 -1.35
C TYR A 92 -28.92 10.98 -0.64
N PRO A 93 -28.85 9.85 0.09
CA PRO A 93 -30.01 9.34 0.83
C PRO A 93 -30.33 10.17 2.08
N GLU A 94 -29.35 10.93 2.57
CA GLU A 94 -29.46 11.86 3.71
C GLU A 94 -28.77 13.18 3.36
N GLY A 95 -28.69 14.12 4.30
CA GLY A 95 -28.07 15.42 4.06
C GLY A 95 -28.94 16.30 3.17
N SER A 96 -28.37 16.87 2.11
CA SER A 96 -29.10 17.78 1.23
C SER A 96 -30.06 17.09 0.26
N THR A 97 -29.93 15.78 0.09
CA THR A 97 -30.62 14.99 -0.95
C THR A 97 -30.36 15.47 -2.39
N GLN A 98 -29.27 16.23 -2.59
CA GLN A 98 -28.82 16.66 -3.91
C GLN A 98 -28.01 15.57 -4.62
N GLN A 99 -27.63 15.82 -5.88
CA GLN A 99 -26.86 14.89 -6.70
C GLN A 99 -25.49 14.61 -6.06
N GLN A 100 -25.09 13.35 -6.03
CA GLN A 100 -23.85 12.92 -5.39
C GLN A 100 -22.62 13.39 -6.16
N VAL A 101 -21.56 13.73 -5.43
CA VAL A 101 -20.22 14.00 -5.99
C VAL A 101 -19.23 13.12 -5.26
N THR A 102 -18.41 12.40 -6.02
CA THR A 102 -17.50 11.38 -5.51
C THR A 102 -16.14 11.46 -6.23
N CYS A 103 -15.23 10.57 -5.87
CA CYS A 103 -14.05 10.27 -6.68
C CYS A 103 -14.09 8.83 -7.19
N TYR A 104 -13.93 8.66 -8.51
CA TYR A 104 -13.99 7.37 -9.20
C TYR A 104 -12.67 7.06 -9.90
N HIS A 105 -12.18 5.82 -9.79
CA HIS A 105 -10.85 5.44 -10.31
C HIS A 105 -10.81 5.12 -11.80
N HIS A 106 -11.97 4.96 -12.44
CA HIS A 106 -12.03 4.59 -13.85
C HIS A 106 -12.47 5.76 -14.72
N LYS A 107 -12.05 5.74 -15.99
CA LYS A 107 -12.50 6.70 -16.99
C LYS A 107 -13.98 6.48 -17.29
N ASP A 108 -14.73 7.57 -17.23
CA ASP A 108 -16.17 7.59 -17.48
C ASP A 108 -16.55 8.98 -18.03
N ALA A 109 -17.59 9.05 -18.86
CA ALA A 109 -18.09 10.33 -19.37
C ALA A 109 -18.71 11.22 -18.27
N ASN A 110 -19.07 10.62 -17.12
CA ASN A 110 -19.47 11.30 -15.89
C ASN A 110 -18.29 11.90 -15.09
N ASN A 111 -17.06 11.80 -15.61
CA ASN A 111 -15.91 12.50 -15.05
C ASN A 111 -15.67 13.86 -15.72
N ASP A 112 -16.46 14.21 -16.75
CA ASP A 112 -16.30 15.44 -17.52
C ASP A 112 -16.90 16.64 -16.78
N TRP A 113 -16.11 17.71 -16.68
CA TRP A 113 -16.52 19.00 -16.11
C TRP A 113 -16.21 20.13 -17.08
N PHE A 114 -17.10 21.12 -17.20
CA PHE A 114 -16.84 22.34 -17.93
C PHE A 114 -16.43 23.45 -16.97
N ILE A 115 -15.37 24.18 -17.32
CA ILE A 115 -14.96 25.36 -16.57
C ILE A 115 -15.76 26.56 -17.07
N TYR A 116 -16.51 27.18 -16.16
CA TYR A 116 -17.47 28.21 -16.48
C TYR A 116 -17.22 29.48 -15.66
N PRO A 117 -17.53 30.68 -16.18
CA PRO A 117 -17.40 31.93 -15.44
C PRO A 117 -18.26 31.93 -14.16
N ASN A 118 -17.85 32.72 -13.17
CA ASN A 118 -18.64 32.94 -11.97
C ASN A 118 -19.99 33.64 -12.30
N ARG A 119 -20.89 33.70 -11.32
CA ARG A 119 -22.26 34.22 -11.54
C ARG A 119 -22.34 35.74 -11.76
N TYR A 120 -21.28 36.47 -11.43
CA TYR A 120 -21.23 37.93 -11.57
C TYR A 120 -20.57 38.38 -12.88
N GLU A 121 -19.93 37.45 -13.59
CA GLU A 121 -19.36 37.69 -14.91
C GLU A 121 -20.39 37.40 -16.02
N PRO A 122 -20.19 37.96 -17.23
CA PRO A 122 -21.00 37.60 -18.38
C PRO A 122 -21.01 36.07 -18.62
N GLU A 123 -22.12 35.57 -19.15
CA GLU A 123 -22.19 34.17 -19.56
C GLU A 123 -21.09 33.85 -20.59
N PHE A 124 -20.64 32.59 -20.59
CA PHE A 124 -19.61 32.15 -21.50
C PHE A 124 -20.10 32.28 -22.94
N ASP A 125 -19.39 33.07 -23.74
CA ASP A 125 -19.60 33.21 -25.18
C ASP A 125 -18.65 32.26 -25.94
N PRO A 126 -19.17 31.20 -26.59
CA PRO A 126 -18.36 30.29 -27.38
C PRO A 126 -17.63 30.96 -28.53
N GLU A 127 -18.07 32.11 -29.03
CA GLU A 127 -17.43 32.86 -30.13
C GLU A 127 -16.47 33.94 -29.62
N GLY A 128 -16.52 34.26 -28.32
CA GLY A 128 -15.67 35.25 -27.69
C GLY A 128 -14.17 34.91 -27.65
N PRO A 129 -13.33 35.87 -27.22
CA PRO A 129 -11.89 35.65 -27.09
C PRO A 129 -11.58 34.60 -26.01
N LEU A 130 -10.50 33.84 -26.22
CA LEU A 130 -10.02 32.86 -25.25
C LEU A 130 -9.61 33.56 -23.94
N ARG A 131 -10.20 33.12 -22.83
CA ARG A 131 -9.82 33.53 -21.48
C ARG A 131 -9.23 32.35 -20.73
N PHE A 132 -7.94 32.43 -20.42
CA PHE A 132 -7.23 31.43 -19.62
C PHE A 132 -7.56 31.57 -18.14
N ILE A 133 -7.37 30.47 -17.40
CA ILE A 133 -7.61 30.41 -15.95
C ILE A 133 -6.28 30.33 -15.23
N GLY A 134 -6.09 31.18 -14.22
CA GLY A 134 -4.91 31.24 -13.38
C GLY A 134 -5.20 31.19 -11.89
N ASP A 135 -4.17 31.42 -11.10
CA ASP A 135 -4.24 31.53 -9.64
C ASP A 135 -5.09 32.72 -9.20
N GLY A 136 -6.03 32.47 -8.29
CA GLY A 136 -6.97 33.46 -7.76
C GLY A 136 -8.27 33.61 -8.56
N ASP A 137 -8.38 33.02 -9.75
CA ASP A 137 -9.61 33.09 -10.53
C ASP A 137 -10.75 32.33 -9.85
N ILE A 138 -11.97 32.89 -9.96
CA ILE A 138 -13.19 32.32 -9.41
C ILE A 138 -14.01 31.73 -10.56
N ILE A 139 -14.22 30.41 -10.51
CA ILE A 139 -14.89 29.64 -11.54
C ILE A 139 -16.10 28.88 -10.99
N ARG A 140 -16.94 28.38 -11.89
CA ARG A 140 -17.89 27.29 -11.63
C ARG A 140 -17.45 26.05 -12.39
N LEU A 141 -17.69 24.89 -11.80
CA LEU A 141 -17.49 23.59 -12.45
C LEU A 141 -18.86 23.01 -12.77
N ILE A 142 -19.17 22.85 -14.06
CA ILE A 142 -20.46 22.31 -14.51
C ILE A 142 -20.25 20.86 -14.92
N HIS A 143 -20.98 19.95 -14.29
CA HIS A 143 -20.89 18.53 -14.62
C HIS A 143 -21.40 18.27 -16.04
N GLY A 144 -20.60 17.61 -16.88
CA GLY A 144 -20.84 17.50 -18.31
C GLY A 144 -22.09 16.71 -18.67
N GLN A 145 -22.41 15.64 -17.94
CA GLN A 145 -23.57 14.80 -18.26
C GLN A 145 -24.88 15.34 -17.70
N THR A 146 -24.86 16.02 -16.54
CA THR A 146 -26.09 16.46 -15.86
C THR A 146 -26.31 17.97 -15.87
N GLY A 147 -25.33 18.75 -16.31
CA GLY A 147 -25.41 20.22 -16.39
C GLY A 147 -25.48 20.93 -15.04
N ARG A 148 -25.24 20.23 -13.93
CA ARG A 148 -25.31 20.79 -12.56
C ARG A 148 -24.00 21.42 -12.12
N ASN A 149 -24.05 22.42 -11.25
CA ASN A 149 -22.85 23.03 -10.69
C ASN A 149 -22.29 22.16 -9.57
N LEU A 150 -20.96 22.10 -9.45
CA LEU A 150 -20.29 21.67 -8.23
C LEU A 150 -20.62 22.65 -7.10
N HIS A 151 -21.22 22.15 -6.03
CA HIS A 151 -21.79 22.94 -4.95
C HIS A 151 -21.31 22.44 -3.59
N SER A 152 -21.24 23.33 -2.61
CA SER A 152 -21.14 22.93 -1.21
C SER A 152 -22.00 23.80 -0.30
N HIS A 153 -22.39 23.25 0.84
CA HIS A 153 -23.29 23.92 1.79
C HIS A 153 -22.92 23.55 3.22
N ALA A 154 -23.49 24.28 4.19
CA ALA A 154 -23.27 24.05 5.61
C ALA A 154 -24.00 22.80 6.16
N ILE A 155 -24.02 21.72 5.39
CA ILE A 155 -24.53 20.40 5.77
C ILE A 155 -23.32 19.47 5.94
N SER A 156 -23.31 18.66 6.99
CA SER A 156 -22.22 17.71 7.23
C SER A 156 -22.13 16.64 6.14
N ALA A 157 -20.91 16.25 5.76
CA ALA A 157 -20.71 15.18 4.78
C ALA A 157 -21.31 13.83 5.23
N PRO A 158 -21.67 12.92 4.30
CA PRO A 158 -22.37 11.67 4.61
C PRO A 158 -21.62 10.74 5.56
N VAL A 159 -20.31 10.63 5.44
CA VAL A 159 -19.47 9.78 6.31
C VAL A 159 -18.57 10.65 7.19
N THR A 160 -17.84 11.59 6.59
CA THR A 160 -16.90 12.46 7.34
C THR A 160 -17.63 13.67 7.94
N LYS A 161 -18.43 13.44 8.99
CA LYS A 161 -19.36 14.44 9.60
C LYS A 161 -18.71 15.76 10.05
N SER A 162 -17.39 15.80 10.25
CA SER A 162 -16.65 17.01 10.61
C SER A 162 -16.50 18.01 9.47
N GLN A 163 -16.63 17.56 8.21
CA GLN A 163 -16.48 18.34 6.98
C GLN A 163 -17.84 18.63 6.35
N PHE A 164 -17.86 19.55 5.37
CA PHE A 164 -19.09 19.87 4.65
C PHE A 164 -19.31 18.93 3.46
N GLU A 165 -20.58 18.63 3.19
CA GLU A 165 -21.02 17.87 2.01
C GLU A 165 -20.72 18.65 0.74
N VAL A 166 -20.25 17.94 -0.28
CA VAL A 166 -20.11 18.44 -1.66
C VAL A 166 -21.11 17.69 -2.53
N SER A 167 -21.84 18.43 -3.34
CA SER A 167 -22.96 17.95 -4.13
C SER A 167 -22.99 18.62 -5.50
N CYS A 168 -23.93 18.17 -6.34
CA CYS A 168 -24.26 18.84 -7.59
C CYS A 168 -25.67 19.45 -7.53
N TYR A 169 -25.77 20.77 -7.75
CA TYR A 169 -27.02 21.51 -7.67
C TYR A 169 -27.23 22.53 -8.78
N GLY A 170 -28.50 22.84 -9.04
CA GLY A 170 -28.91 23.84 -10.02
C GLY A 170 -28.49 23.50 -11.45
N ASN A 171 -28.23 24.54 -12.23
CA ASN A 171 -27.71 24.47 -13.59
C ASN A 171 -27.01 25.80 -13.94
N ILE A 172 -26.81 26.10 -15.22
CA ILE A 172 -26.15 27.34 -15.66
C ILE A 172 -26.86 28.59 -15.11
N THR A 173 -28.20 28.61 -15.10
CA THR A 173 -29.03 29.77 -14.70
C THR A 173 -29.49 29.71 -13.25
N ILE A 174 -29.73 28.51 -12.71
CA ILE A 174 -30.22 28.27 -11.35
C ILE A 174 -29.06 27.91 -10.43
N GLY A 175 -28.94 28.61 -9.30
CA GLY A 175 -28.02 28.29 -8.21
C GLY A 175 -27.65 29.55 -7.42
N ASP A 176 -26.56 29.52 -6.67
CA ASP A 176 -26.17 30.61 -5.78
C ASP A 176 -24.65 30.81 -5.74
N ASP A 177 -24.18 31.69 -4.85
CA ASP A 177 -22.76 32.02 -4.69
C ASP A 177 -21.93 30.87 -4.09
N LYS A 178 -22.58 29.79 -3.64
CA LYS A 178 -21.92 28.57 -3.17
C LYS A 178 -21.64 27.55 -4.31
N ASP A 179 -21.82 27.99 -5.55
CA ASP A 179 -21.32 27.27 -6.73
C ASP A 179 -19.91 27.73 -7.14
N HIS A 180 -19.40 28.80 -6.51
CA HIS A 180 -18.11 29.40 -6.85
C HIS A 180 -16.96 28.63 -6.20
N TRP A 181 -15.88 28.47 -6.95
CA TRP A 181 -14.62 27.88 -6.50
C TRP A 181 -13.46 28.76 -6.94
N THR A 182 -12.68 29.25 -5.99
CA THR A 182 -11.42 29.94 -6.27
C THR A 182 -10.33 28.92 -6.52
N VAL A 183 -9.64 29.05 -7.65
CA VAL A 183 -8.43 28.27 -7.95
C VAL A 183 -7.26 28.84 -7.15
N GLU A 184 -6.57 27.99 -6.39
CA GLU A 184 -5.33 28.34 -5.72
C GLU A 184 -4.19 27.41 -6.19
N VAL A 185 -3.24 27.94 -6.97
CA VAL A 185 -2.11 27.18 -7.50
C VAL A 185 -1.09 26.88 -6.41
N VAL A 186 -0.78 25.58 -6.25
CA VAL A 186 0.18 25.06 -5.25
C VAL A 186 1.58 25.00 -5.84
N ASP A 187 1.74 24.21 -6.90
CA ASP A 187 3.02 23.91 -7.57
C ASP A 187 2.76 23.66 -9.06
N ASP A 188 3.75 23.87 -9.90
CA ASP A 188 3.72 23.46 -11.31
C ASP A 188 5.11 22.95 -11.69
N VAL A 189 5.14 21.70 -12.18
CA VAL A 189 6.39 21.01 -12.51
C VAL A 189 7.09 21.64 -13.73
N ALA A 190 6.33 22.29 -14.60
CA ALA A 190 6.80 22.81 -15.89
C ALA A 190 7.11 24.31 -15.87
N SER A 191 6.43 25.08 -15.03
CA SER A 191 6.48 26.55 -15.08
C SER A 191 6.36 27.19 -13.71
N ARG A 192 6.89 28.39 -13.56
CA ARG A 192 6.64 29.25 -12.37
C ARG A 192 5.51 30.26 -12.60
N ASP A 193 5.03 30.36 -13.83
CA ASP A 193 3.94 31.25 -14.20
C ASP A 193 2.61 30.67 -13.73
N ARG A 194 1.99 31.39 -12.79
CA ARG A 194 0.71 31.07 -12.16
C ARG A 194 -0.49 31.72 -12.85
N SER A 195 -0.28 32.50 -13.91
CA SER A 195 -1.37 33.14 -14.66
C SER A 195 -2.18 32.16 -15.50
N LYS A 196 -1.67 30.94 -15.72
CA LYS A 196 -2.32 29.90 -16.51
C LYS A 196 -2.10 28.52 -15.89
N ILE A 197 -3.20 27.80 -15.65
CA ILE A 197 -3.20 26.39 -15.29
C ILE A 197 -2.88 25.56 -16.54
N ARG A 198 -2.07 24.52 -16.36
CA ARG A 198 -1.68 23.58 -17.40
C ARG A 198 -2.16 22.16 -17.09
N THR A 199 -2.56 21.45 -18.14
CA THR A 199 -2.88 20.02 -18.09
C THR A 199 -1.68 19.24 -17.57
N LEU A 200 -1.92 18.27 -16.67
CA LEU A 200 -0.94 17.37 -16.03
C LEU A 200 0.07 18.00 -15.07
N THR A 201 0.57 19.21 -15.32
CA THR A 201 1.74 19.75 -14.60
C THR A 201 1.39 20.64 -13.41
N THR A 202 0.26 21.35 -13.48
CA THR A 202 -0.18 22.26 -12.42
C THR A 202 -0.97 21.50 -11.34
N ALA A 203 -0.49 21.59 -10.10
CA ALA A 203 -1.22 21.21 -8.90
C ALA A 203 -1.92 22.45 -8.32
N PHE A 204 -3.22 22.38 -8.10
CA PHE A 204 -4.01 23.47 -7.53
C PHE A 204 -5.02 22.95 -6.50
N ARG A 205 -5.57 23.86 -5.70
CA ARG A 205 -6.67 23.61 -4.76
C ARG A 205 -7.88 24.39 -5.20
N LEU A 206 -9.07 23.88 -4.87
CA LEU A 206 -10.32 24.57 -5.09
C LEU A 206 -10.88 25.02 -3.75
N LYS A 207 -10.87 26.33 -3.50
CA LYS A 207 -11.40 26.94 -2.28
C LYS A 207 -12.82 27.41 -2.53
N HIS A 208 -13.72 27.06 -1.64
CA HIS A 208 -15.12 27.50 -1.67
C HIS A 208 -15.26 28.86 -0.97
N PRO A 209 -15.46 29.99 -1.70
CA PRO A 209 -15.37 31.34 -1.13
C PRO A 209 -16.38 31.60 -0.01
N ALA A 210 -17.63 31.16 -0.18
CA ALA A 210 -18.70 31.43 0.78
C ALA A 210 -18.56 30.65 2.11
N LEU A 211 -17.84 29.53 2.11
CA LEU A 211 -17.68 28.67 3.30
C LEU A 211 -16.24 28.69 3.84
N GLY A 212 -15.27 29.18 3.06
CA GLY A 212 -13.85 29.18 3.40
C GLY A 212 -13.21 27.79 3.44
N CYS A 213 -13.89 26.76 2.94
CA CYS A 213 -13.41 25.37 2.94
C CYS A 213 -12.74 24.97 1.62
N TYR A 214 -12.07 23.82 1.58
CA TYR A 214 -11.33 23.33 0.41
C TYR A 214 -11.90 22.00 -0.10
N LEU A 215 -12.04 21.86 -1.42
CA LEU A 215 -12.45 20.60 -2.04
C LEU A 215 -11.41 19.51 -1.74
N ARG A 216 -11.87 18.41 -1.14
CA ARG A 216 -11.03 17.33 -0.66
C ARG A 216 -11.64 15.97 -0.99
N ALA A 217 -10.83 15.07 -1.51
CA ALA A 217 -11.17 13.65 -1.64
C ALA A 217 -10.15 12.84 -0.85
N GLY A 218 -10.59 12.22 0.24
CA GLY A 218 -9.72 11.42 1.12
C GLY A 218 -9.65 9.96 0.69
N ASN A 219 -9.46 9.07 1.67
CA ASN A 219 -9.49 7.61 1.48
C ASN A 219 -10.73 6.97 2.12
N VAL A 220 -11.76 7.76 2.42
CA VAL A 220 -13.03 7.29 2.99
C VAL A 220 -13.94 6.88 1.84
N ASN A 221 -14.33 5.62 1.81
CA ASN A 221 -15.27 5.12 0.81
C ASN A 221 -16.71 5.30 1.30
N LEU A 222 -17.59 5.74 0.41
CA LEU A 222 -19.02 5.76 0.66
C LEU A 222 -19.56 4.34 0.84
N PRO A 223 -20.67 4.16 1.57
CA PRO A 223 -21.38 2.88 1.62
C PRO A 223 -21.94 2.45 0.26
N GLN A 224 -22.63 1.31 0.23
CA GLN A 224 -23.18 0.73 -1.01
C GLN A 224 -24.07 1.69 -1.81
N TRP A 225 -24.78 2.63 -1.15
CA TRP A 225 -25.61 3.64 -1.82
C TRP A 225 -24.80 4.65 -2.64
N GLY A 226 -23.51 4.81 -2.36
CA GLY A 226 -22.55 5.62 -3.12
C GLY A 226 -21.57 4.77 -3.92
N PHE A 227 -21.96 3.54 -4.25
CA PHE A 227 -21.21 2.59 -5.07
C PHE A 227 -19.78 2.27 -4.58
N LYS A 228 -19.50 2.44 -3.28
CA LYS A 228 -18.16 2.30 -2.70
C LYS A 228 -17.10 3.22 -3.32
N GLN A 229 -17.51 4.32 -3.93
CA GLN A 229 -16.61 5.36 -4.44
C GLN A 229 -16.05 6.21 -3.30
N ILE A 230 -14.98 6.97 -3.57
CA ILE A 230 -14.37 7.85 -2.56
C ILE A 230 -15.29 9.03 -2.27
N GLU A 231 -15.46 9.35 -0.99
CA GLU A 231 -16.21 10.51 -0.51
C GLU A 231 -15.49 11.82 -0.88
N THR A 232 -16.20 12.72 -1.55
CA THR A 232 -15.75 14.09 -1.83
C THR A 232 -16.40 15.05 -0.84
N THR A 233 -15.60 15.94 -0.25
CA THR A 233 -15.97 16.78 0.89
C THR A 233 -15.37 18.17 0.76
N CYS A 234 -15.87 19.13 1.55
CA CYS A 234 -15.24 20.45 1.69
C CYS A 234 -14.66 20.60 3.10
N VAL A 235 -13.33 20.50 3.21
CA VAL A 235 -12.61 20.52 4.49
C VAL A 235 -12.46 21.95 5.01
N LYS A 236 -12.80 22.16 6.28
CA LYS A 236 -12.81 23.50 6.91
C LYS A 236 -11.41 24.02 7.21
N GLU A 237 -10.46 23.12 7.47
CA GLU A 237 -9.09 23.48 7.83
C GLU A 237 -8.28 23.84 6.58
N ASN A 238 -7.63 25.00 6.59
CA ASN A 238 -6.67 25.37 5.55
C ASN A 238 -5.31 24.75 5.85
N LYS A 239 -5.04 23.57 5.29
CA LYS A 239 -3.74 22.91 5.36
C LYS A 239 -3.14 22.75 3.96
N PRO A 240 -2.30 23.69 3.48
CA PRO A 240 -1.71 23.62 2.14
C PRO A 240 -0.90 22.36 1.86
N GLY A 241 -0.33 21.72 2.90
CA GLY A 241 0.37 20.45 2.76
C GLY A 241 -0.53 19.21 2.68
N ASP A 242 -1.86 19.34 2.75
CA ASP A 242 -2.79 18.23 2.56
C ASP A 242 -2.94 17.90 1.07
N VAL A 243 -2.22 16.88 0.60
CA VAL A 243 -2.25 16.41 -0.80
C VAL A 243 -3.64 15.95 -1.25
N TYR A 244 -4.54 15.58 -0.33
CA TYR A 244 -5.93 15.23 -0.66
C TYR A 244 -6.78 16.44 -1.07
N THR A 245 -6.28 17.67 -0.88
CA THR A 245 -6.89 18.90 -1.39
C THR A 245 -6.30 19.34 -2.73
N HIS A 246 -5.25 18.68 -3.20
CA HIS A 246 -4.56 19.01 -4.44
C HIS A 246 -5.23 18.28 -5.61
N TRP A 247 -5.45 19.01 -6.69
CA TRP A 247 -6.06 18.54 -7.91
C TRP A 247 -5.18 18.92 -9.09
N ASN A 248 -5.24 18.12 -10.15
CA ASN A 248 -4.68 18.45 -11.45
C ASN A 248 -5.70 18.17 -12.55
N VAL A 249 -5.57 18.85 -13.68
CA VAL A 249 -6.33 18.49 -14.88
C VAL A 249 -5.65 17.29 -15.53
N GLU A 250 -6.38 16.18 -15.69
CA GLU A 250 -5.85 14.94 -16.29
C GLU A 250 -6.11 14.88 -17.81
N SER A 251 -7.33 15.20 -18.22
CA SER A 251 -7.75 15.29 -19.62
C SER A 251 -8.32 16.67 -19.89
N HIS A 252 -8.08 17.19 -21.08
CA HIS A 252 -8.57 18.51 -21.49
C HIS A 252 -8.98 18.48 -22.96
N TYR A 253 -10.14 19.03 -23.27
CA TYR A 253 -10.65 19.23 -24.62
C TYR A 253 -11.19 20.64 -24.79
N ASN A 254 -10.75 21.32 -25.86
CA ASN A 254 -11.26 22.63 -26.28
C ASN A 254 -11.00 22.81 -27.78
N GLU A 255 -12.04 23.01 -28.59
CA GLU A 255 -11.94 23.13 -30.05
C GLU A 255 -11.11 24.33 -30.52
N LYS A 256 -11.03 25.39 -29.71
CA LYS A 256 -10.29 26.63 -30.03
C LYS A 256 -8.80 26.54 -29.70
N LEU A 257 -8.35 25.48 -29.01
CA LEU A 257 -6.97 25.32 -28.59
C LEU A 257 -6.29 24.20 -29.37
N PRO A 258 -5.01 24.37 -29.77
CA PRO A 258 -4.27 23.31 -30.44
C PRO A 258 -4.05 22.14 -29.49
N PRO A 259 -4.04 20.89 -30.00
CA PRO A 259 -3.68 19.73 -29.20
C PRO A 259 -2.24 19.90 -28.68
N GLY A 260 -2.04 19.58 -27.40
CA GLY A 260 -0.71 19.56 -26.78
C GLY A 260 0.00 18.23 -26.97
N ASP A 261 1.31 18.22 -26.77
CA ASP A 261 2.11 17.00 -26.64
C ASP A 261 2.25 16.65 -25.15
N PRO A 262 1.50 15.67 -24.61
CA PRO A 262 1.60 15.28 -23.20
C PRO A 262 2.98 14.72 -22.81
N GLY A 263 3.78 14.23 -23.78
CA GLY A 263 5.14 13.75 -23.54
C GLY A 263 6.18 14.86 -23.34
N SER A 264 5.77 16.13 -23.48
CA SER A 264 6.65 17.30 -23.32
C SER A 264 7.21 17.45 -21.90
N TYR A 265 6.53 16.88 -20.88
CA TYR A 265 6.96 16.97 -19.49
C TYR A 265 7.17 15.60 -18.85
N LYS A 266 8.40 15.36 -18.39
CA LYS A 266 8.77 14.13 -17.68
C LYS A 266 8.50 14.25 -16.19
N SER A 267 7.94 13.20 -15.61
CA SER A 267 7.83 13.10 -14.15
C SER A 267 9.23 12.95 -13.51
N PRO A 268 9.54 13.68 -12.42
CA PRO A 268 10.81 13.52 -11.73
C PRO A 268 10.88 12.19 -10.97
N PHE A 269 11.96 11.42 -11.15
CA PHE A 269 12.16 10.11 -10.50
C PHE A 269 11.87 10.12 -8.99
N TRP A 270 12.35 11.12 -8.25
CA TRP A 270 12.13 11.19 -6.80
C TRP A 270 10.67 11.41 -6.41
N LYS A 271 9.91 12.16 -7.22
CA LYS A 271 8.46 12.32 -7.00
C LYS A 271 7.77 10.97 -7.21
N ASP A 272 8.12 10.24 -8.27
CA ASP A 272 7.53 8.94 -8.58
C ASP A 272 7.93 7.85 -7.58
N PHE A 273 9.21 7.83 -7.17
CA PHE A 273 9.73 6.91 -6.16
C PHE A 273 9.00 7.07 -4.82
N ILE A 274 8.86 8.31 -4.34
CA ILE A 274 8.13 8.58 -3.10
C ILE A 274 6.65 8.24 -3.27
N HIS A 275 6.04 8.65 -4.39
CA HIS A 275 4.63 8.38 -4.65
C HIS A 275 4.32 6.88 -4.63
N LEU A 276 5.10 6.08 -5.36
CA LEU A 276 4.93 4.64 -5.40
C LEU A 276 5.17 4.01 -4.02
N ASN A 277 6.15 4.48 -3.25
CA ASN A 277 6.38 3.99 -1.89
C ASN A 277 5.19 4.24 -0.95
N VAL A 278 4.59 5.42 -1.03
CA VAL A 278 3.39 5.72 -0.24
C VAL A 278 2.18 4.94 -0.76
N ALA A 279 2.05 4.75 -2.08
CA ALA A 279 1.00 3.92 -2.65
C ALA A 279 1.13 2.44 -2.21
N MET A 280 2.35 1.89 -2.21
CA MET A 280 2.64 0.56 -1.67
C MET A 280 2.26 0.47 -0.18
N MET A 281 2.62 1.48 0.62
CA MET A 281 2.30 1.51 2.05
C MET A 281 0.80 1.63 2.31
N THR A 282 0.11 2.46 1.53
CA THR A 282 -1.35 2.65 1.60
C THR A 282 -2.10 1.38 1.21
N SER A 283 -1.70 0.75 0.10
CA SER A 283 -2.24 -0.54 -0.34
C SER A 283 -2.01 -1.63 0.71
N ASN A 284 -0.81 -1.69 1.28
CA ASN A 284 -0.47 -2.64 2.33
C ASN A 284 -1.30 -2.44 3.62
N ASN A 285 -1.59 -1.19 3.98
CA ASN A 285 -2.46 -0.86 5.12
C ASN A 285 -3.95 -1.09 4.82
N ALA A 286 -4.35 -1.11 3.55
CA ALA A 286 -5.72 -1.39 3.13
C ALA A 286 -6.06 -2.89 3.14
N LEU A 287 -5.07 -3.79 3.28
CA LEU A 287 -5.25 -5.24 3.42
C LEU A 287 -5.72 -5.65 4.84
N VAL A 288 -6.72 -4.94 5.36
CA VAL A 288 -7.36 -5.24 6.64
C VAL A 288 -8.32 -6.43 6.44
N PRO A 289 -8.31 -7.43 7.34
CA PRO A 289 -9.27 -8.53 7.26
C PRO A 289 -10.70 -7.98 7.39
N ASP A 290 -11.56 -8.34 6.44
CA ASP A 290 -12.99 -8.09 6.55
C ASP A 290 -13.60 -9.18 7.46
N PRO A 291 -14.14 -8.84 8.64
CA PRO A 291 -14.68 -9.82 9.57
C PRO A 291 -15.89 -10.58 9.01
N ASP A 292 -16.58 -10.00 8.03
CA ASP A 292 -17.75 -10.59 7.37
C ASP A 292 -17.35 -11.48 6.18
N LYS A 293 -16.07 -11.46 5.78
CA LYS A 293 -15.51 -12.30 4.73
C LYS A 293 -14.74 -13.47 5.31
N GLN A 294 -15.20 -14.68 5.06
CA GLN A 294 -14.44 -15.89 5.40
C GLN A 294 -13.22 -16.02 4.48
N ASP A 295 -12.04 -15.74 5.02
CA ASP A 295 -10.75 -16.04 4.38
C ASP A 295 -10.17 -17.34 4.97
N ASP A 296 -10.51 -18.46 4.34
CA ASP A 296 -10.05 -19.80 4.74
C ASP A 296 -8.54 -20.02 4.50
N LEU A 297 -7.85 -19.11 3.82
CA LEU A 297 -6.41 -19.17 3.58
C LEU A 297 -5.62 -18.43 4.66
N ALA A 298 -6.20 -17.38 5.25
CA ALA A 298 -5.59 -16.59 6.29
C ALA A 298 -5.28 -17.42 7.54
N SER A 299 -4.22 -17.04 8.24
CA SER A 299 -3.77 -17.71 9.47
C SER A 299 -3.26 -16.67 10.46
N LYS A 300 -3.26 -17.01 11.75
CA LYS A 300 -2.83 -16.12 12.84
C LYS A 300 -1.40 -16.45 13.25
N PHE A 301 -0.65 -15.42 13.68
CA PHE A 301 0.76 -15.56 14.07
C PHE A 301 1.03 -16.74 15.03
N TRP A 302 0.19 -16.92 16.05
CA TRP A 302 0.35 -17.99 17.05
C TRP A 302 0.22 -19.40 16.48
N GLN A 303 -0.45 -19.57 15.33
CA GLN A 303 -0.65 -20.86 14.69
C GLN A 303 0.64 -21.38 14.04
N TRP A 304 1.58 -20.50 13.70
CA TRP A 304 2.73 -20.86 12.87
C TRP A 304 3.79 -21.67 13.62
N PRO A 305 4.26 -21.29 14.83
CA PRO A 305 5.32 -22.04 15.52
C PRO A 305 4.91 -23.46 15.89
N ILE A 306 3.65 -23.65 16.26
CA ILE A 306 3.10 -24.96 16.63
C ILE A 306 2.57 -25.75 15.43
N LEU A 307 2.66 -25.19 14.22
CA LEU A 307 2.16 -25.79 12.99
C LEU A 307 0.68 -26.17 13.11
N ASN A 308 -0.18 -25.28 13.63
CA ASN A 308 -1.59 -25.58 13.87
C ASN A 308 -2.41 -25.66 12.56
N VAL A 309 -2.03 -24.88 11.55
CA VAL A 309 -2.68 -24.84 10.24
C VAL A 309 -1.62 -24.87 9.13
N GLY A 310 -2.00 -25.40 7.97
CA GLY A 310 -1.27 -25.22 6.71
C GLY A 310 -2.12 -24.44 5.71
N LEU A 311 -1.65 -24.35 4.46
CA LEU A 311 -2.31 -23.55 3.41
C LEU A 311 -2.49 -24.34 2.12
N ARG A 312 -3.70 -24.33 1.55
CA ARG A 312 -4.01 -24.89 0.23
C ARG A 312 -3.53 -23.91 -0.85
N MET A 313 -2.66 -24.34 -1.76
CA MET A 313 -2.03 -23.44 -2.74
C MET A 313 -2.73 -23.38 -4.10
N CYS A 314 -3.62 -24.33 -4.39
CA CYS A 314 -4.30 -24.47 -5.67
C CYS A 314 -5.71 -25.07 -5.47
N SER A 315 -6.42 -25.36 -6.57
CA SER A 315 -7.71 -26.06 -6.51
C SER A 315 -7.54 -27.47 -5.92
N TRP A 316 -8.59 -27.93 -5.24
CA TRP A 316 -8.66 -29.24 -4.60
C TRP A 316 -9.58 -30.22 -5.33
N ASP A 317 -9.88 -29.95 -6.60
CA ASP A 317 -10.63 -30.86 -7.46
C ASP A 317 -9.83 -32.14 -7.74
N ASP A 318 -10.53 -33.28 -7.88
CA ASP A 318 -9.91 -34.60 -8.07
C ASP A 318 -9.05 -34.70 -9.34
N THR A 319 -9.33 -33.87 -10.35
CA THR A 319 -8.60 -33.81 -11.62
C THR A 319 -7.34 -32.96 -11.59
N THR A 320 -7.15 -32.15 -10.54
CA THR A 320 -6.01 -31.23 -10.40
C THR A 320 -4.99 -31.78 -9.41
N ILE A 321 -3.71 -31.62 -9.73
CA ILE A 321 -2.61 -31.93 -8.80
C ILE A 321 -2.62 -30.89 -7.68
N LYS A 322 -2.69 -31.37 -6.43
CA LYS A 322 -2.92 -30.51 -5.25
C LYS A 322 -1.61 -30.31 -4.51
N TYR A 323 -1.35 -29.07 -4.12
CA TYR A 323 -0.19 -28.68 -3.31
C TYR A 323 -0.66 -28.10 -1.98
N TYR A 324 -0.04 -28.56 -0.91
CA TYR A 324 -0.35 -28.12 0.45
C TYR A 324 0.90 -27.62 1.14
N LEU A 325 0.85 -26.37 1.58
CA LEU A 325 1.94 -25.70 2.26
C LEU A 325 1.90 -26.07 3.75
N LEU A 326 2.79 -26.97 4.14
CA LEU A 326 2.99 -27.38 5.53
C LEU A 326 4.48 -27.53 5.82
N GLY A 327 4.91 -27.02 6.97
CA GLY A 327 6.26 -27.23 7.47
C GLY A 327 6.55 -28.67 7.86
N ASN A 328 7.83 -29.07 7.90
CA ASN A 328 8.23 -30.35 8.48
C ASN A 328 7.95 -30.32 10.00
N PRO A 329 7.05 -31.17 10.54
CA PRO A 329 6.63 -31.09 11.95
C PRO A 329 7.79 -31.21 12.95
N VAL A 330 8.77 -32.08 12.66
CA VAL A 330 9.95 -32.26 13.53
C VAL A 330 10.77 -30.99 13.59
N VAL A 331 10.96 -30.32 12.45
CA VAL A 331 11.70 -29.06 12.37
C VAL A 331 10.94 -27.94 13.07
N TYR A 332 9.63 -27.80 12.83
CA TYR A 332 8.81 -26.75 13.42
C TYR A 332 8.71 -26.88 14.94
N TRP A 333 8.35 -28.06 15.43
CA TRP A 333 8.22 -28.29 16.87
C TRP A 333 9.58 -28.28 17.56
N GLY A 334 10.60 -28.91 16.96
CA GLY A 334 11.96 -28.92 17.49
C GLY A 334 12.57 -27.52 17.58
N SER A 335 12.40 -26.70 16.53
CA SER A 335 12.89 -25.31 16.53
C SER A 335 12.08 -24.37 17.41
N THR A 336 10.77 -24.58 17.56
CA THR A 336 9.98 -23.79 18.52
C THR A 336 10.34 -24.15 19.97
N LEU A 337 10.52 -25.44 20.26
CA LEU A 337 10.98 -25.90 21.57
C LEU A 337 12.39 -25.38 21.89
N SER A 338 13.27 -25.31 20.89
CA SER A 338 14.64 -24.83 21.09
C SER A 338 14.70 -23.38 21.54
N LEU A 339 13.77 -22.52 21.10
CA LEU A 339 13.68 -21.13 21.58
C LEU A 339 13.40 -21.07 23.09
N ALA A 340 12.48 -21.91 23.58
CA ALA A 340 12.19 -22.01 25.01
C ALA A 340 13.38 -22.59 25.80
N LEU A 341 14.01 -23.66 25.29
CA LEU A 341 15.19 -24.26 25.90
C LEU A 341 16.37 -23.30 25.95
N PHE A 342 16.57 -22.49 24.89
CA PHE A 342 17.58 -21.45 24.87
C PHE A 342 17.32 -20.37 25.92
N GLY A 343 16.06 -19.91 26.04
CA GLY A 343 15.67 -18.97 27.08
C GLY A 343 15.96 -19.49 28.50
N LEU A 344 15.66 -20.76 28.75
CA LEU A 344 15.99 -21.43 30.01
C LEU A 344 17.50 -21.57 30.23
N LEU A 345 18.27 -21.88 29.19
CA LEU A 345 19.73 -21.96 29.23
C LEU A 345 20.36 -20.61 29.59
N VAL A 346 19.91 -19.53 28.96
CA VAL A 346 20.39 -18.17 29.26
C VAL A 346 20.03 -17.79 30.69
N LEU A 347 18.78 -18.02 31.11
CA LEU A 347 18.33 -17.75 32.47
C LEU A 347 19.16 -18.53 33.51
N TRP A 348 19.44 -19.81 33.24
CA TRP A 348 20.27 -20.66 34.09
C TRP A 348 21.67 -20.08 34.30
N TYR A 349 22.36 -19.73 33.20
CA TYR A 349 23.70 -19.16 33.29
C TYR A 349 23.70 -17.77 33.91
N LEU A 350 22.71 -16.92 33.65
CA LEU A 350 22.60 -15.60 34.28
C LEU A 350 22.43 -15.71 35.81
N VAL A 351 21.57 -16.61 36.29
CA VAL A 351 21.38 -16.85 37.73
C VAL A 351 22.67 -17.37 38.38
N ARG A 352 23.39 -18.27 37.70
CA ARG A 352 24.65 -18.83 38.22
C ARG A 352 25.78 -17.80 38.21
N TRP A 353 25.87 -17.00 37.16
CA TRP A 353 26.80 -15.89 37.09
C TRP A 353 26.56 -14.88 38.23
N GLN A 354 25.29 -14.51 38.48
CA GLN A 354 24.92 -13.64 39.60
C GLN A 354 25.24 -14.25 40.98
N ARG A 355 25.25 -15.59 41.09
CA ARG A 355 25.66 -16.33 42.30
C ARG A 355 27.18 -16.52 42.43
N GLY A 356 27.98 -15.98 41.50
CA GLY A 356 29.43 -16.02 41.55
C GLY A 356 30.07 -17.28 40.93
N TYR A 357 29.32 -18.08 40.17
CA TYR A 357 29.91 -19.19 39.40
C TYR A 357 30.59 -18.65 38.14
N ASN A 358 31.86 -19.01 37.94
CA ASN A 358 32.66 -18.65 36.76
C ASN A 358 32.93 -19.89 35.88
N GLU A 359 31.87 -20.46 35.32
CA GLU A 359 31.93 -21.73 34.57
C GLU A 359 32.04 -21.56 33.04
N LEU A 360 31.64 -20.40 32.51
CA LEU A 360 31.70 -20.11 31.08
C LEU A 360 33.00 -19.41 30.73
N THR A 361 33.71 -19.93 29.73
CA THR A 361 34.85 -19.22 29.13
C THR A 361 34.39 -18.11 28.19
N GLN A 362 35.29 -17.20 27.81
CA GLN A 362 34.95 -16.15 26.83
C GLN A 362 34.55 -16.74 25.46
N ALA A 363 35.11 -17.91 25.10
CA ALA A 363 34.73 -18.63 23.89
C ALA A 363 33.30 -19.15 23.97
N ASP A 364 32.91 -19.70 25.12
CA ASP A 364 31.56 -20.19 25.41
C ASP A 364 30.53 -19.05 25.34
N ILE A 365 30.83 -17.92 25.98
CA ILE A 365 29.99 -16.72 25.93
C ILE A 365 29.84 -16.22 24.50
N SER A 366 30.94 -16.20 23.72
CA SER A 366 30.91 -15.81 22.32
C SER A 366 30.06 -16.77 21.50
N HIS A 367 30.15 -18.07 21.75
CA HIS A 367 29.34 -19.08 21.06
C HIS A 367 27.85 -18.93 21.38
N ILE A 368 27.47 -18.78 22.65
CA ILE A 368 26.08 -18.49 23.06
C ILE A 368 25.58 -17.22 22.39
N HIS A 369 26.41 -16.18 22.33
CA HIS A 369 26.02 -14.89 21.76
C HIS A 369 25.78 -14.96 20.24
N TYR A 370 26.78 -15.41 19.47
CA TYR A 370 26.71 -15.39 18.01
C TYR A 370 25.81 -16.48 17.42
N SER A 371 25.85 -17.70 18.00
CA SER A 371 25.12 -18.86 17.46
C SER A 371 23.75 -19.09 18.11
N GLY A 372 23.52 -18.52 19.31
CA GLY A 372 22.24 -18.65 20.01
C GLY A 372 21.46 -17.33 20.06
N LEU A 373 22.02 -16.31 20.70
CA LEU A 373 21.29 -15.07 20.98
C LEU A 373 20.96 -14.26 19.73
N TYR A 374 21.89 -14.08 18.79
CA TYR A 374 21.61 -13.37 17.54
C TYR A 374 20.54 -14.04 16.68
N PRO A 375 20.53 -15.38 16.51
CA PRO A 375 19.38 -16.05 15.90
C PRO A 375 18.07 -15.81 16.64
N VAL A 376 18.03 -15.88 17.98
CA VAL A 376 16.79 -15.59 18.74
C VAL A 376 16.33 -14.15 18.51
N ILE A 377 17.24 -13.17 18.51
CA ILE A 377 16.92 -11.78 18.17
C ILE A 377 16.37 -11.68 16.74
N GLY A 378 17.00 -12.38 15.78
CA GLY A 378 16.52 -12.48 14.41
C GLY A 378 15.11 -13.05 14.32
N TRP A 379 14.81 -14.12 15.06
CA TRP A 379 13.46 -14.69 15.16
C TRP A 379 12.46 -13.68 15.71
N VAL A 380 12.78 -13.00 16.82
CA VAL A 380 11.90 -11.98 17.41
C VAL A 380 11.62 -10.85 16.42
N LEU A 381 12.64 -10.30 15.76
CA LEU A 381 12.49 -9.19 14.82
C LEU A 381 11.66 -9.57 13.58
N HIS A 382 11.70 -10.84 13.15
CA HIS A 382 10.91 -11.33 12.01
C HIS A 382 9.53 -11.88 12.40
N TYR A 383 9.29 -12.18 13.67
CA TYR A 383 8.01 -12.76 14.13
C TYR A 383 7.12 -11.74 14.83
N LEU A 384 7.69 -10.92 15.74
CA LEU A 384 6.94 -9.97 16.56
C LEU A 384 6.09 -8.97 15.76
N PRO A 385 6.54 -8.43 14.61
CA PRO A 385 5.71 -7.51 13.83
C PRO A 385 4.35 -8.14 13.45
N PHE A 386 4.30 -9.44 13.16
CA PHE A 386 3.05 -10.12 12.80
C PHE A 386 2.08 -10.34 13.97
N ALA A 387 2.57 -10.26 15.22
CA ALA A 387 1.71 -10.28 16.39
C ALA A 387 1.03 -8.92 16.63
N VAL A 388 1.61 -7.83 16.13
CA VAL A 388 1.13 -6.45 16.32
C VAL A 388 0.37 -5.92 15.11
N MET A 389 0.69 -6.40 13.91
CA MET A 389 0.06 -5.95 12.66
C MET A 389 -1.38 -6.44 12.51
N ALA A 390 -2.30 -5.53 12.15
CA ALA A 390 -3.73 -5.80 11.94
C ALA A 390 -4.09 -6.03 10.45
N ARG A 391 -3.25 -6.77 9.72
CA ARG A 391 -3.47 -7.11 8.29
C ARG A 391 -3.67 -8.60 8.09
N VAL A 392 -4.18 -8.99 6.92
CA VAL A 392 -4.24 -10.40 6.51
C VAL A 392 -2.82 -11.00 6.46
N THR A 393 -2.66 -12.17 7.08
CA THR A 393 -1.39 -12.90 7.15
C THR A 393 -1.58 -14.39 6.85
N TYR A 394 -0.51 -15.03 6.42
CA TYR A 394 -0.48 -16.41 5.92
C TYR A 394 0.74 -17.14 6.48
N VAL A 395 0.69 -18.48 6.50
CA VAL A 395 1.74 -19.33 7.08
C VAL A 395 3.14 -19.08 6.51
N HIS A 396 3.27 -18.67 5.24
CA HIS A 396 4.57 -18.39 4.62
C HIS A 396 5.28 -17.17 5.20
N HIS A 397 4.56 -16.25 5.85
CA HIS A 397 5.18 -15.09 6.51
C HIS A 397 6.08 -15.50 7.67
N TYR A 398 5.87 -16.70 8.24
CA TYR A 398 6.72 -17.23 9.30
C TYR A 398 8.10 -17.70 8.82
N TYR A 399 8.31 -17.92 7.52
CA TYR A 399 9.51 -18.59 7.02
C TYR A 399 10.84 -17.89 7.34
N PRO A 400 10.94 -16.55 7.24
CA PRO A 400 12.14 -15.84 7.69
C PRO A 400 12.40 -16.04 9.18
N ALA A 401 11.37 -15.99 10.03
CA ALA A 401 11.52 -16.25 11.46
C ALA A 401 11.92 -17.71 11.72
N LEU A 402 11.25 -18.68 11.09
CA LEU A 402 11.56 -20.09 11.18
C LEU A 402 13.04 -20.38 10.89
N TYR A 403 13.63 -19.74 9.88
CA TYR A 403 15.06 -19.90 9.57
C TYR A 403 15.94 -19.63 10.80
N TYR A 404 15.68 -18.54 11.51
CA TYR A 404 16.39 -18.21 12.74
C TYR A 404 16.08 -19.17 13.90
N ALA A 405 14.86 -19.69 14.00
CA ALA A 405 14.54 -20.75 14.95
C ALA A 405 15.32 -22.04 14.67
N ILE A 406 15.51 -22.41 13.39
CA ILE A 406 16.31 -23.57 12.97
C ILE A 406 17.78 -23.39 13.35
N LEU A 407 18.35 -22.18 13.18
CA LEU A 407 19.71 -21.88 13.63
C LEU A 407 19.83 -22.05 15.16
N THR A 408 18.86 -21.55 15.92
CA THR A 408 18.80 -21.72 17.37
C THR A 408 18.67 -23.19 17.76
N PHE A 409 17.91 -23.98 16.99
CA PHE A 409 17.80 -25.42 17.18
C PHE A 409 19.14 -26.13 17.00
N GLY A 410 19.86 -25.81 15.92
CA GLY A 410 21.22 -26.33 15.69
C GLY A 410 22.16 -25.99 16.85
N PHE A 411 22.13 -24.74 17.34
CA PHE A 411 22.90 -24.32 18.51
C PHE A 411 22.55 -25.13 19.76
N CYS A 412 21.26 -25.28 20.09
CA CYS A 412 20.84 -26.03 21.28
C CYS A 412 21.31 -27.49 21.22
N ILE A 413 21.15 -28.15 20.06
CA ILE A 413 21.60 -29.53 19.88
C ILE A 413 23.11 -29.65 20.02
N ASP A 414 23.89 -28.73 19.43
CA ASP A 414 25.34 -28.74 19.62
C ASP A 414 25.70 -28.51 21.10
N TRP A 415 25.18 -27.45 21.71
CA TRP A 415 25.47 -27.06 23.09
C TRP A 415 25.19 -28.18 24.09
N PHE A 416 24.00 -28.79 24.04
CA PHE A 416 23.62 -29.85 24.98
C PHE A 416 24.36 -31.18 24.74
N THR A 417 24.97 -31.37 23.57
CA THR A 417 25.72 -32.59 23.25
C THR A 417 27.24 -32.42 23.34
N GLN A 418 27.75 -31.21 23.65
CA GLN A 418 29.20 -30.95 23.77
C GLN A 418 29.89 -31.81 24.83
N GLY A 419 29.20 -32.13 25.93
CA GLY A 419 29.74 -33.02 26.98
C GLY A 419 29.70 -34.52 26.64
N MET A 420 29.09 -34.91 25.51
CA MET A 420 28.97 -36.32 25.12
C MET A 420 30.23 -36.82 24.41
N ASN A 421 30.44 -38.14 24.43
CA ASN A 421 31.48 -38.75 23.61
C ASN A 421 31.15 -38.59 22.10
N LYS A 422 32.19 -38.59 21.25
CA LYS A 422 32.04 -38.37 19.80
C LYS A 422 31.05 -39.34 19.15
N LYS A 423 31.05 -40.61 19.56
CA LYS A 423 30.16 -41.64 19.00
C LYS A 423 28.68 -41.34 19.29
N LEU A 424 28.37 -40.98 20.53
CA LEU A 424 27.01 -40.66 20.97
C LEU A 424 26.52 -39.36 20.33
N ARG A 425 27.37 -38.34 20.23
CA ARG A 425 27.04 -37.10 19.53
C ARG A 425 26.69 -37.35 18.06
N TRP A 426 27.50 -38.15 17.35
CA TRP A 426 27.18 -38.56 15.97
C TRP A 426 25.91 -39.39 15.88
N ALA A 427 25.64 -40.26 16.86
CA ALA A 427 24.39 -41.02 16.90
C ALA A 427 23.17 -40.09 17.05
N VAL A 428 23.24 -39.07 17.91
CA VAL A 428 22.18 -38.05 18.04
C VAL A 428 21.98 -37.29 16.73
N TYR A 429 23.06 -36.83 16.10
CA TYR A 429 22.97 -36.10 14.84
C TYR A 429 22.39 -36.98 13.72
N ALA A 430 22.89 -38.20 13.55
CA ALA A 430 22.40 -39.15 12.57
C ALA A 430 20.91 -39.46 12.79
N PHE A 431 20.49 -39.68 14.04
CA PHE A 431 19.09 -39.89 14.38
C PHE A 431 18.22 -38.69 13.97
N LEU A 432 18.63 -37.46 14.30
CA LEU A 432 17.89 -36.25 13.92
C LEU A 432 17.81 -36.07 12.39
N TYR A 433 18.91 -36.29 11.67
CA TYR A 433 18.91 -36.25 10.21
C TYR A 433 17.97 -37.30 9.61
N CYS A 434 18.07 -38.56 10.06
CA CYS A 434 17.18 -39.64 9.61
C CYS A 434 15.71 -39.32 9.92
N LEU A 435 15.41 -38.74 11.09
CA LEU A 435 14.06 -38.37 11.47
C LEU A 435 13.51 -37.25 10.59
N ILE A 436 14.27 -36.19 10.36
CA ILE A 436 13.86 -35.05 9.52
C ILE A 436 13.66 -35.49 8.07
N ILE A 437 14.59 -36.27 7.52
CA ILE A 437 14.52 -36.82 6.15
C ILE A 437 13.33 -37.78 6.04
N GLY A 438 13.17 -38.70 6.99
CA GLY A 438 12.05 -39.64 7.03
C GLY A 438 10.70 -38.91 7.08
N MET A 439 10.61 -37.83 7.86
CA MET A 439 9.42 -36.98 7.93
C MET A 439 9.13 -36.29 6.59
N PHE A 440 10.16 -35.77 5.91
CA PHE A 440 10.01 -35.22 4.57
C PHE A 440 9.53 -36.27 3.57
N VAL A 441 10.11 -37.48 3.59
CA VAL A 441 9.71 -38.58 2.70
C VAL A 441 8.26 -39.00 2.96
N TYR A 442 7.81 -39.00 4.22
CA TYR A 442 6.43 -39.29 4.58
C TYR A 442 5.46 -38.21 4.07
N PHE A 443 5.79 -36.93 4.23
CA PHE A 443 5.00 -35.80 3.72
C PHE A 443 5.30 -35.39 2.27
N ARG A 444 6.05 -36.18 1.49
CA ARG A 444 6.50 -35.73 0.15
C ARG A 444 5.36 -35.39 -0.81
N ALA A 445 4.22 -36.06 -0.66
CA ALA A 445 3.07 -35.91 -1.56
C ALA A 445 2.49 -34.49 -1.50
N ILE A 446 2.45 -33.84 -0.33
CA ILE A 446 1.95 -32.46 -0.23
C ILE A 446 2.85 -31.43 -0.94
N VAL A 447 4.13 -31.76 -1.16
CA VAL A 447 5.13 -30.91 -1.81
C VAL A 447 5.24 -31.21 -3.30
N PHE A 448 5.35 -32.49 -3.68
CA PHE A 448 5.53 -32.89 -5.07
C PHE A 448 4.22 -32.98 -5.86
N GLY A 449 3.09 -33.06 -5.17
CA GLY A 449 1.77 -33.11 -5.75
C GLY A 449 0.97 -34.30 -5.25
N ILE A 450 -0.23 -34.02 -4.77
CA ILE A 450 -1.24 -35.02 -4.45
C ILE A 450 -2.04 -35.29 -5.72
N GLU A 451 -1.99 -36.53 -6.21
CA GLU A 451 -2.78 -37.01 -7.33
C GLU A 451 -4.06 -37.70 -6.83
N GLY A 452 -5.15 -37.57 -7.60
CA GLY A 452 -6.43 -38.18 -7.28
C GLY A 452 -7.14 -37.55 -6.08
N SER A 453 -8.02 -38.32 -5.44
CA SER A 453 -8.86 -37.81 -4.34
C SER A 453 -8.05 -37.55 -3.07
N SER A 454 -8.27 -36.38 -2.47
CA SER A 454 -7.62 -35.99 -1.21
C SER A 454 -7.91 -36.94 -0.05
N GLN A 455 -9.04 -37.66 -0.11
CA GLN A 455 -9.46 -38.65 0.90
C GLN A 455 -8.47 -39.80 1.04
N GLN A 456 -7.68 -40.12 0.01
CA GLN A 456 -6.64 -41.15 0.05
C GLN A 456 -5.47 -40.76 0.99
N TRP A 457 -5.34 -39.47 1.29
CA TRP A 457 -4.24 -38.87 2.03
C TRP A 457 -4.64 -38.46 3.46
N THR A 458 -5.76 -38.97 3.97
CA THR A 458 -6.25 -38.76 5.35
C THR A 458 -5.22 -39.10 6.42
N HIS A 459 -4.34 -40.07 6.18
CA HIS A 459 -3.26 -40.44 7.09
C HIS A 459 -2.24 -39.31 7.35
N LEU A 460 -2.13 -38.33 6.45
CA LEU A 460 -1.27 -37.15 6.63
C LEU A 460 -1.91 -36.06 7.52
N ASN A 461 -3.20 -36.18 7.82
CA ASN A 461 -3.96 -35.19 8.57
C ASN A 461 -3.82 -35.40 10.09
N TRP A 462 -2.65 -35.09 10.65
CA TRP A 462 -2.37 -35.34 12.07
C TRP A 462 -3.07 -34.36 13.02
N LEU A 463 -3.31 -33.13 12.59
CA LEU A 463 -3.99 -32.09 13.35
C LEU A 463 -5.25 -31.64 12.62
N SER A 464 -6.33 -31.35 13.34
CA SER A 464 -7.61 -30.94 12.73
C SER A 464 -7.51 -29.68 11.84
N GLY A 465 -6.53 -28.81 12.08
CA GLY A 465 -6.26 -27.64 11.23
C GLY A 465 -5.53 -27.96 9.92
N TRP A 466 -5.01 -29.19 9.75
CA TRP A 466 -4.33 -29.62 8.53
C TRP A 466 -5.35 -30.10 7.51
N ARG A 467 -5.99 -29.18 6.80
CA ARG A 467 -7.01 -29.45 5.78
C ARG A 467 -6.43 -30.12 4.52
N ILE A 468 -5.76 -31.27 4.67
CA ILE A 468 -5.16 -32.09 3.61
C ILE A 468 -6.18 -33.06 3.02
N ALA A 469 -7.17 -33.52 3.79
CA ALA A 469 -8.15 -34.49 3.30
C ALA A 469 -9.59 -34.20 3.77
N ASN A 470 -9.80 -33.08 4.48
CA ASN A 470 -11.10 -32.70 5.05
C ASN A 470 -11.75 -31.55 4.29
#